data_AF-A0A3M1DYI2-F1
#
_entry.id   AF-A0A3M1DYI2-F1
#
_cell.length_a   1.000
_cell.length_b   1.000
_cell.length_c   1.000
_cell.angle_alpha   90.00
_cell.angle_beta   90.00
_cell.angle_gamma   90.00
#
_symmetry.space_group_name_H-M   'P 1'
#
loop_
_entity.id
_entity.type
_entity.pdbx_description
1 polymer ?
#
loop_
_entity_poly.entity_id
_entity_poly.type
_entity_poly.pdbx_seq_one_letter_code
_entity_poly.pdbx_strand_id
1 'polypeptide(L)'
;MTDAKAAREREAAFLAGVEVRLEAARGSTLRGTIWETFRHDETDALRAMLAARRIFDRDKLRSLPANRRLVLRGYEKRFLWGRRPTGVAVASVLSPMDHYAHTEEEPGPPIDLPELTAHLERIVKEPKVPHLVGICSPTGFTESARNARFDRKNLTVVLIEPDDADGWRVFAPGGGSDADPQVLALFDPEDRAEKIARVRRRIEQMGAELSTGGISASVLQRSTGLPAAVVKEAFERTAAENPELRLTKQDGELLLYRGAPQPHRERKGMNVVDRIKQLFSREGDEAAKINLLAERRAALAQRRDRLYEDIARLEKKEAELRAEGKAAHAAGAEVKKRRLAAQLVQ
;
A
#
# COMPACT_ATOMS: atom_id res chain seq x y z
N MET A 1 -5.25 -13.18 -18.48
CA MET A 1 -5.79 -11.81 -18.52
C MET A 1 -4.69 -10.94 -19.10
N THR A 2 -4.96 -10.13 -20.14
CA THR A 2 -3.93 -9.26 -20.71
C THR A 2 -3.61 -8.12 -19.75
N ASP A 3 -2.40 -7.57 -19.80
CA ASP A 3 -1.98 -6.47 -18.92
C ASP A 3 -2.77 -5.19 -19.22
N ALA A 4 -3.16 -4.97 -20.48
CA ALA A 4 -4.07 -3.88 -20.83
C ALA A 4 -5.45 -4.02 -20.13
N LYS A 5 -6.00 -5.24 -20.08
CA LYS A 5 -7.26 -5.50 -19.40
C LYS A 5 -7.12 -5.32 -17.89
N ALA A 6 -6.01 -5.78 -17.31
CA ALA A 6 -5.70 -5.55 -15.89
C ALA A 6 -5.60 -4.05 -15.56
N ALA A 7 -4.96 -3.26 -16.43
CA ALA A 7 -4.87 -1.80 -16.28
C ALA A 7 -6.25 -1.13 -16.35
N ARG A 8 -7.12 -1.58 -17.26
CA ARG A 8 -8.51 -1.10 -17.35
C ARG A 8 -9.34 -1.46 -16.12
N GLU A 9 -9.21 -2.68 -15.60
CA GLU A 9 -9.89 -3.11 -14.38
C GLU A 9 -9.43 -2.27 -13.17
N ARG A 10 -8.13 -2.02 -13.05
CA ARG A 10 -7.53 -1.11 -12.07
C ARG A 10 -8.07 0.31 -12.20
N GLU A 11 -8.14 0.85 -13.42
CA GLU A 11 -8.73 2.17 -13.69
C GLU A 11 -10.18 2.25 -13.19
N ALA A 12 -10.99 1.22 -13.48
CA ALA A 12 -12.39 1.16 -13.06
C ALA A 12 -12.52 1.07 -11.53
N ALA A 13 -11.74 0.20 -10.88
CA ALA A 13 -11.73 0.03 -9.44
C ALA A 13 -11.31 1.33 -8.72
N PHE A 14 -10.24 1.98 -9.20
CA PHE A 14 -9.77 3.24 -8.63
C PHE A 14 -10.85 4.33 -8.67
N LEU A 15 -11.43 4.58 -9.84
CA LEU A 15 -12.42 5.65 -9.98
C LEU A 15 -13.69 5.36 -9.20
N ALA A 16 -14.15 4.11 -9.15
CA ALA A 16 -15.32 3.74 -8.35
C ALA A 16 -15.08 3.96 -6.84
N GLY A 17 -13.94 3.50 -6.32
CA GLY A 17 -13.60 3.67 -4.90
C GLY A 17 -13.42 5.14 -4.51
N VAL A 18 -12.73 5.92 -5.34
CA VAL A 18 -12.47 7.34 -5.07
C VAL A 18 -13.72 8.20 -5.23
N GLU A 19 -14.60 7.89 -6.20
CA GLU A 19 -15.87 8.62 -6.37
C GLU A 19 -16.70 8.60 -5.09
N VAL A 20 -16.91 7.41 -4.50
CA VAL A 20 -17.66 7.26 -3.24
C VAL A 20 -17.08 8.12 -2.12
N ARG A 21 -15.74 8.21 -2.03
CA ARG A 21 -15.06 8.99 -0.99
C ARG A 21 -15.12 10.48 -1.22
N LEU A 22 -14.92 10.93 -2.46
CA LEU A 22 -15.03 12.34 -2.80
C LEU A 22 -16.46 12.84 -2.58
N GLU A 23 -17.47 12.02 -2.89
CA GLU A 23 -18.87 12.33 -2.57
C GLU A 23 -19.09 12.45 -1.06
N ALA A 24 -18.60 11.50 -0.25
CA ALA A 24 -18.72 11.54 1.21
C ALA A 24 -17.95 12.71 1.87
N ALA A 25 -16.91 13.21 1.21
CA ALA A 25 -16.07 14.31 1.71
C ALA A 25 -16.63 15.72 1.39
N ARG A 26 -17.72 15.81 0.63
CA ARG A 26 -18.38 17.08 0.30
C ARG A 26 -18.87 17.79 1.57
N GLY A 27 -18.46 19.04 1.76
CA GLY A 27 -18.89 19.86 2.88
C GLY A 27 -18.23 19.52 4.23
N SER A 28 -17.38 18.49 4.28
CA SER A 28 -16.53 18.18 5.43
C SER A 28 -15.08 18.55 5.11
N THR A 29 -14.33 17.65 4.47
CA THR A 29 -12.93 17.87 4.09
C THR A 29 -12.80 18.77 2.87
N LEU A 30 -13.74 18.68 1.91
CA LEU A 30 -13.72 19.51 0.70
C LEU A 30 -14.52 20.80 0.91
N ARG A 31 -13.93 21.95 0.54
CA ARG A 31 -14.54 23.27 0.68
C ARG A 31 -15.57 23.57 -0.43
N GLY A 32 -16.78 23.94 -0.04
CA GLY A 32 -17.85 24.38 -0.94
C GLY A 32 -19.23 24.04 -0.41
N THR A 33 -20.24 24.80 -0.85
CA THR A 33 -21.67 24.55 -0.55
C THR A 33 -22.46 24.09 -1.77
N ILE A 34 -21.94 24.31 -2.97
CA ILE A 34 -22.48 23.82 -4.24
C ILE A 34 -21.39 22.99 -4.91
N TRP A 35 -21.77 21.82 -5.45
CA TRP A 35 -20.85 20.86 -6.04
C TRP A 35 -21.26 20.51 -7.46
N GLU A 36 -20.28 20.46 -8.36
CA GLU A 36 -20.46 20.00 -9.74
C GLU A 36 -19.45 18.89 -10.05
N THR A 37 -19.95 17.77 -10.57
CA THR A 37 -19.14 16.62 -10.98
C THR A 37 -19.02 16.59 -12.49
N PHE A 38 -17.80 16.48 -12.99
CA PHE A 38 -17.50 16.30 -14.40
C PHE A 38 -16.73 14.99 -14.59
N ARG A 39 -17.08 14.25 -15.64
CA ARG A 39 -16.36 13.05 -16.05
C ARG A 39 -15.74 13.31 -17.42
N HIS A 40 -14.48 12.94 -17.54
CA HIS A 40 -13.71 13.06 -18.77
C HIS A 40 -13.05 11.72 -19.08
N ASP A 41 -12.82 11.45 -20.35
CA ASP A 41 -12.05 10.30 -20.81
C ASP A 41 -11.25 10.69 -22.06
N GLU A 42 -10.29 9.84 -22.42
CA GLU A 42 -9.43 9.99 -23.58
C GLU A 42 -9.77 8.96 -24.67
N THR A 43 -11.03 8.50 -24.71
CA THR A 43 -11.47 7.47 -25.69
C THR A 43 -11.27 7.95 -27.12
N ASP A 44 -11.46 9.23 -27.41
CA ASP A 44 -11.25 9.79 -28.74
C ASP A 44 -9.76 9.86 -29.11
N ALA A 45 -8.89 10.18 -28.16
CA ALA A 45 -7.43 10.15 -28.37
C ALA A 45 -6.95 8.70 -28.59
N LEU A 46 -7.48 7.76 -27.81
CA LEU A 46 -7.22 6.33 -27.97
C LEU A 46 -7.71 5.81 -29.33
N ARG A 47 -8.92 6.20 -29.76
CA ARG A 47 -9.44 5.87 -31.09
C ARG A 47 -8.54 6.43 -32.19
N ALA A 48 -8.07 7.67 -32.05
CA ALA A 48 -7.14 8.27 -33.01
C ALA A 48 -5.81 7.52 -33.07
N MET A 49 -5.24 7.11 -31.93
CA MET A 49 -4.01 6.30 -31.87
C MET A 49 -4.17 4.94 -32.54
N LEU A 50 -5.29 4.23 -32.29
CA LEU A 50 -5.59 2.96 -32.96
C LEU A 50 -5.79 3.14 -34.47
N ALA A 51 -6.50 4.19 -34.88
CA ALA A 51 -6.73 4.50 -36.29
C ALA A 51 -5.44 4.84 -37.03
N ALA A 52 -4.51 5.58 -36.41
CA ALA A 52 -3.19 5.88 -36.96
C ALA A 52 -2.38 4.61 -37.25
N ARG A 53 -2.64 3.53 -36.50
CA ARG A 53 -2.04 2.20 -36.68
C ARG A 53 -2.86 1.25 -37.54
N ARG A 54 -3.97 1.72 -38.13
CA ARG A 54 -4.92 0.92 -38.91
C ARG A 54 -5.55 -0.22 -38.11
N ILE A 55 -5.69 -0.04 -36.79
CA ILE A 55 -6.38 -0.97 -35.89
C ILE A 55 -7.82 -0.46 -35.72
N PHE A 56 -8.79 -1.18 -36.28
CA PHE A 56 -10.22 -0.81 -36.23
C PHE A 56 -11.06 -1.77 -35.38
N ASP A 57 -10.43 -2.41 -34.40
CA ASP A 57 -11.07 -3.37 -33.51
C ASP A 57 -11.80 -2.65 -32.35
N ARG A 58 -13.12 -2.79 -32.31
CA ARG A 58 -13.99 -2.20 -31.27
C ARG A 58 -13.84 -2.88 -29.92
N ASP A 59 -13.57 -4.18 -29.90
CA ASP A 59 -13.41 -4.94 -28.66
C ASP A 59 -12.06 -4.63 -28.04
N LYS A 60 -11.03 -4.44 -28.86
CA LYS A 60 -9.75 -3.86 -28.43
C LYS A 60 -9.92 -2.45 -27.87
N LEU A 61 -10.57 -1.53 -28.59
CA LEU A 61 -10.81 -0.17 -28.08
C LEU A 61 -11.51 -0.20 -26.71
N ARG A 62 -12.44 -1.13 -26.52
CA ARG A 62 -13.07 -1.35 -25.23
C ARG A 62 -12.06 -1.88 -24.21
N SER A 63 -11.27 -2.92 -24.50
CA SER A 63 -10.39 -3.57 -23.52
C SER A 63 -9.30 -2.68 -22.94
N LEU A 64 -8.90 -1.61 -23.65
CA LEU A 64 -7.81 -0.70 -23.25
C LEU A 64 -8.24 0.33 -22.17
N PRO A 65 -7.29 0.79 -21.33
CA PRO A 65 -7.53 1.91 -20.41
C PRO A 65 -7.74 3.22 -21.20
N ALA A 66 -8.62 4.08 -20.71
CA ALA A 66 -9.05 5.30 -21.40
C ALA A 66 -8.66 6.59 -20.65
N ASN A 67 -7.73 6.50 -19.69
CA ASN A 67 -7.24 7.61 -18.86
C ASN A 67 -8.38 8.46 -18.31
N ARG A 68 -9.40 7.77 -17.79
CA ARG A 68 -10.61 8.40 -17.25
C ARG A 68 -10.28 9.32 -16.08
N ARG A 69 -11.07 10.39 -15.95
CA ARG A 69 -10.93 11.40 -14.91
C ARG A 69 -12.28 11.84 -14.36
N LEU A 70 -12.35 11.90 -13.04
CA LEU A 70 -13.43 12.52 -12.26
C LEU A 70 -12.95 13.87 -11.73
N VAL A 71 -13.72 14.92 -11.96
CA VAL A 71 -13.44 16.28 -11.48
C VAL A 71 -14.62 16.74 -10.64
N LEU A 72 -14.37 17.06 -9.38
CA LEU A 72 -15.33 17.61 -8.45
C LEU A 72 -14.98 19.07 -8.17
N ARG A 73 -15.87 19.99 -8.56
CA ARG A 73 -15.70 21.43 -8.35
C ARG A 73 -16.61 21.90 -7.21
N GLY A 74 -16.01 22.54 -6.21
CA GLY A 74 -16.71 23.18 -5.10
C GLY A 74 -16.89 24.67 -5.34
N TYR A 75 -18.06 25.19 -5.00
CA TYR A 75 -18.37 26.60 -5.07
C TYR A 75 -19.09 27.11 -3.80
N GLU A 76 -18.93 28.39 -3.51
CA GLU A 76 -19.70 29.13 -2.51
C GLU A 76 -20.64 30.15 -3.17
N LYS A 77 -21.84 30.32 -2.61
CA LYS A 77 -22.80 31.35 -3.03
C LYS A 77 -22.27 32.74 -2.66
N ARG A 78 -22.33 33.68 -3.61
CA ARG A 78 -22.10 35.11 -3.31
C ARG A 78 -23.43 35.80 -3.01
N PHE A 79 -23.39 36.81 -2.13
CA PHE A 79 -24.57 37.50 -1.58
C PHE A 79 -25.51 38.15 -2.63
N LEU A 80 -24.99 38.63 -3.77
CA LEU A 80 -25.81 39.31 -4.77
C LEU A 80 -26.10 38.44 -6.00
N TRP A 81 -25.11 38.04 -6.80
CA TRP A 81 -25.31 37.04 -7.87
C TRP A 81 -23.98 36.33 -8.16
N GLY A 82 -24.01 35.01 -8.39
CA GLY A 82 -22.85 34.23 -8.82
C GLY A 82 -22.28 33.25 -7.80
N ARG A 83 -21.36 32.41 -8.29
CA ARG A 83 -20.66 31.36 -7.54
C ARG A 83 -19.17 31.66 -7.53
N ARG A 84 -18.50 31.51 -6.37
CA ARG A 84 -17.03 31.61 -6.26
C ARG A 84 -16.46 30.19 -6.18
N PRO A 85 -15.50 29.79 -7.05
CA PRO A 85 -14.84 28.50 -6.90
C PRO A 85 -14.02 28.48 -5.61
N THR A 86 -14.18 27.43 -4.81
CA THR A 86 -13.52 27.26 -3.50
C THR A 86 -12.48 26.16 -3.50
N GLY A 87 -12.62 25.18 -4.38
CA GLY A 87 -11.68 24.07 -4.50
C GLY A 87 -12.02 23.16 -5.67
N VAL A 88 -11.02 22.43 -6.14
CA VAL A 88 -11.17 21.41 -7.18
C VAL A 88 -10.52 20.13 -6.68
N ALA A 89 -11.27 19.03 -6.63
CA ALA A 89 -10.73 17.70 -6.41
C ALA A 89 -10.72 16.93 -7.75
N VAL A 90 -9.60 16.31 -8.10
CA VAL A 90 -9.43 15.58 -9.36
C VAL A 90 -8.94 14.18 -9.03
N ALA A 91 -9.67 13.15 -9.47
CA ALA A 91 -9.18 11.78 -9.52
C ALA A 91 -8.94 11.42 -10.99
N SER A 92 -7.70 11.17 -11.37
CA SER A 92 -7.33 10.89 -12.76
C SER A 92 -6.54 9.61 -12.85
N VAL A 93 -6.77 8.85 -13.90
CA VAL A 93 -5.90 7.71 -14.26
C VAL A 93 -4.93 8.14 -15.36
N LEU A 94 -3.68 7.73 -15.22
CA LEU A 94 -2.60 7.98 -16.17
C LEU A 94 -1.94 6.64 -16.50
N SER A 95 -2.31 6.09 -17.64
CA SER A 95 -1.76 4.86 -18.21
C SER A 95 -1.00 5.16 -19.49
N PRO A 96 0.05 4.38 -19.82
CA PRO A 96 0.80 4.52 -21.07
C PRO A 96 -0.04 3.98 -22.24
N MET A 97 -1.06 4.72 -22.68
CA MET A 97 -2.00 4.28 -23.71
C MET A 97 -1.30 3.93 -25.02
N ASP A 98 -0.21 4.63 -25.35
CA ASP A 98 0.59 4.37 -26.53
C ASP A 98 1.17 2.94 -26.52
N HIS A 99 1.72 2.52 -25.37
CA HIS A 99 2.22 1.16 -25.14
C HIS A 99 1.10 0.13 -25.33
N TYR A 100 -0.04 0.32 -24.68
CA TYR A 100 -1.15 -0.64 -24.78
C TYR A 100 -1.81 -0.70 -26.15
N ALA A 101 -1.76 0.39 -26.91
CA ALA A 101 -2.18 0.38 -28.30
C ALA A 101 -1.19 -0.40 -29.19
N HIS A 102 0.07 -0.62 -28.77
CA HIS A 102 1.05 -1.46 -29.47
C HIS A 102 0.98 -2.92 -29.02
N THR A 103 1.02 -3.17 -27.72
CA THR A 103 1.09 -4.50 -27.11
C THR A 103 0.13 -4.62 -25.93
N GLU A 104 -0.69 -5.67 -25.91
CA GLU A 104 -1.65 -5.91 -24.82
C GLU A 104 -1.11 -6.85 -23.74
N GLU A 105 -0.14 -7.68 -24.11
CA GLU A 105 0.38 -8.76 -23.28
C GLU A 105 1.55 -8.33 -22.40
N GLU A 106 2.29 -7.29 -22.80
CA GLU A 106 3.44 -6.81 -22.03
C GLU A 106 3.02 -5.79 -20.97
N PRO A 107 3.68 -5.83 -19.80
CA PRO A 107 3.41 -4.87 -18.74
C PRO A 107 3.76 -3.47 -19.23
N GLY A 108 2.84 -2.54 -19.03
CA GLY A 108 3.08 -1.14 -19.40
C GLY A 108 4.22 -0.56 -18.58
N PRO A 109 5.05 0.32 -19.16
CA PRO A 109 6.13 0.96 -18.44
C PRO A 109 5.57 1.81 -17.29
N PRO A 110 6.33 1.97 -16.19
CA PRO A 110 5.98 2.89 -15.14
C PRO A 110 6.01 4.33 -15.66
N ILE A 111 5.10 5.17 -15.16
CA ILE A 111 5.00 6.57 -15.56
C ILE A 111 6.22 7.35 -15.06
N ASP A 112 6.84 8.09 -15.96
CA ASP A 112 8.00 8.93 -15.66
C ASP A 112 7.62 10.33 -15.17
N LEU A 113 8.61 11.09 -14.71
CA LEU A 113 8.37 12.46 -14.22
C LEU A 113 7.93 13.43 -15.34
N PRO A 114 8.52 13.43 -16.55
CA PRO A 114 8.02 14.24 -17.67
C PRO A 114 6.54 14.01 -17.99
N GLU A 115 6.11 12.75 -18.12
CA GLU A 115 4.74 12.37 -18.42
C GLU A 115 3.77 12.81 -17.30
N LEU A 116 4.16 12.55 -16.04
CA LEU A 116 3.40 13.00 -14.87
C LEU A 116 3.25 14.53 -14.82
N THR A 117 4.31 15.26 -15.17
CA THR A 117 4.31 16.74 -15.17
C THR A 117 3.41 17.29 -16.28
N ALA A 118 3.52 16.76 -17.50
CA ALA A 118 2.68 17.12 -18.62
C ALA A 118 1.19 16.83 -18.32
N HIS A 119 0.92 15.71 -17.66
CA HIS A 119 -0.43 15.37 -17.20
C HIS A 119 -0.97 16.39 -16.19
N LEU A 120 -0.18 16.74 -15.17
CA LEU A 120 -0.57 17.75 -14.18
C LEU A 120 -0.87 19.12 -14.80
N GLU A 121 -0.07 19.55 -15.78
CA GLU A 121 -0.29 20.81 -16.50
C GLU A 121 -1.59 20.82 -17.30
N ARG A 122 -1.96 19.69 -17.89
CA ARG A 122 -3.19 19.55 -18.65
C ARG A 122 -4.44 19.58 -17.78
N ILE A 123 -4.37 19.06 -16.55
CA ILE A 123 -5.53 18.93 -15.65
C ILE A 123 -5.70 20.14 -14.72
N VAL A 124 -4.62 20.79 -14.29
CA VAL A 124 -4.64 21.95 -13.38
C VAL A 124 -4.74 23.25 -14.20
N LYS A 125 -5.97 23.68 -14.51
CA LYS A 125 -6.22 24.85 -15.36
C LYS A 125 -6.37 26.19 -14.61
N GLU A 126 -6.70 26.15 -13.32
CA GLU A 126 -7.09 27.35 -12.55
C GLU A 126 -6.14 27.57 -11.35
N PRO A 127 -4.95 28.17 -11.54
CA PRO A 127 -3.90 28.21 -10.50
C PRO A 127 -4.28 29.00 -9.24
N LYS A 128 -5.35 29.80 -9.28
CA LYS A 128 -5.86 30.59 -8.14
C LYS A 128 -6.77 29.80 -7.21
N VAL A 129 -7.24 28.63 -7.62
CA VAL A 129 -8.14 27.78 -6.84
C VAL A 129 -7.33 26.63 -6.26
N PRO A 130 -7.49 26.25 -4.97
CA PRO A 130 -6.85 25.06 -4.42
C PRO A 130 -7.26 23.79 -5.20
N HIS A 131 -6.26 23.07 -5.69
CA HIS A 131 -6.41 21.80 -6.40
C HIS A 131 -5.90 20.67 -5.53
N LEU A 132 -6.74 19.67 -5.35
CA LEU A 132 -6.38 18.41 -4.76
C LEU A 132 -6.46 17.33 -5.85
N VAL A 133 -5.32 16.72 -6.19
CA VAL A 133 -5.21 15.87 -7.38
C VAL A 133 -4.66 14.50 -7.00
N GLY A 134 -5.50 13.47 -7.10
CA GLY A 134 -5.10 12.08 -7.06
C GLY A 134 -4.84 11.54 -8.45
N ILE A 135 -3.64 11.00 -8.68
CA ILE A 135 -3.23 10.40 -9.95
C ILE A 135 -2.94 8.93 -9.72
N CYS A 136 -3.75 8.08 -10.35
CA CYS A 136 -3.56 6.64 -10.36
C CYS A 136 -2.80 6.21 -11.61
N SER A 137 -1.69 5.50 -11.43
CA SER A 137 -1.01 4.78 -12.51
C SER A 137 -1.21 3.28 -12.34
N PRO A 138 -1.94 2.59 -13.24
CA PRO A 138 -2.08 1.13 -13.18
C PRO A 138 -0.79 0.35 -13.40
N THR A 139 0.26 0.99 -13.93
CA THR A 139 1.61 0.44 -14.14
C THR A 139 2.62 0.92 -13.10
N GLY A 140 2.20 1.81 -12.20
CA GLY A 140 3.04 2.45 -11.19
C GLY A 140 3.87 3.62 -11.71
N PHE A 141 4.71 4.15 -10.82
CA PHE A 141 5.55 5.31 -11.07
C PHE A 141 7.03 4.98 -10.95
N THR A 142 7.85 5.64 -11.78
CA THR A 142 9.31 5.61 -11.59
C THR A 142 9.72 6.27 -10.28
N GLU A 143 10.90 5.93 -9.75
CA GLU A 143 11.43 6.56 -8.53
C GLU A 143 11.53 8.08 -8.66
N SER A 144 11.90 8.59 -9.84
CA SER A 144 11.96 10.02 -10.13
C SER A 144 10.59 10.71 -9.98
N ALA A 145 9.52 10.07 -10.44
CA ALA A 145 8.16 10.56 -10.30
C ALA A 145 7.67 10.48 -8.83
N ARG A 146 8.01 9.41 -8.10
CA ARG A 146 7.67 9.26 -6.68
C ARG A 146 8.35 10.29 -5.79
N ASN A 147 9.58 10.67 -6.12
CA ASN A 147 10.38 11.62 -5.33
C ASN A 147 10.24 13.08 -5.81
N ALA A 148 9.41 13.33 -6.83
CA ALA A 148 9.21 14.66 -7.37
C ALA A 148 8.57 15.61 -6.37
N ARG A 149 8.95 16.89 -6.42
CA ARG A 149 8.30 17.96 -5.66
C ARG A 149 7.60 18.90 -6.62
N PHE A 150 6.29 19.02 -6.48
CA PHE A 150 5.47 19.93 -7.27
C PHE A 150 5.29 21.26 -6.52
N ASP A 151 6.20 22.21 -6.74
CA ASP A 151 6.19 23.52 -6.06
C ASP A 151 5.14 24.46 -6.66
N ARG A 152 3.85 24.21 -6.35
CA ARG A 152 2.73 25.07 -6.73
C ARG A 152 1.88 25.37 -5.50
N LYS A 153 1.76 26.66 -5.16
CA LYS A 153 1.12 27.17 -3.91
C LYS A 153 -0.36 26.81 -3.68
N ASN A 154 -1.01 26.12 -4.62
CA ASN A 154 -2.42 25.72 -4.54
C ASN A 154 -2.63 24.31 -5.11
N LEU A 155 -1.61 23.44 -5.04
CA LEU A 155 -1.69 22.09 -5.57
C LEU A 155 -1.20 21.08 -4.54
N THR A 156 -2.06 20.16 -4.18
CA THR A 156 -1.71 18.95 -3.43
C THR A 156 -1.84 17.77 -4.38
N VAL A 157 -0.74 17.03 -4.58
CA VAL A 157 -0.72 15.84 -5.44
C VAL A 157 -0.65 14.59 -4.56
N VAL A 158 -1.48 13.60 -4.88
CA VAL A 158 -1.47 12.26 -4.30
C VAL A 158 -1.24 11.29 -5.45
N LEU A 159 -0.26 10.39 -5.29
CA LEU A 159 0.04 9.35 -6.24
C LEU A 159 -0.51 8.01 -5.74
N ILE A 160 -1.11 7.26 -6.65
CA ILE A 160 -1.75 5.98 -6.38
C ILE A 160 -1.21 4.97 -7.39
N GLU A 161 -0.68 3.86 -6.90
CA GLU A 161 -0.18 2.77 -7.75
C GLU A 161 -0.54 1.41 -7.13
N PRO A 162 -0.63 0.34 -7.93
CA PRO A 162 -0.72 -1.01 -7.40
C PRO A 162 0.46 -1.35 -6.51
N ASP A 163 0.20 -2.10 -5.44
CA ASP A 163 1.26 -2.74 -4.65
C ASP A 163 1.50 -4.19 -5.11
N ASP A 164 2.53 -4.83 -4.57
CA ASP A 164 2.90 -6.22 -4.88
C ASP A 164 1.91 -7.25 -4.28
N ALA A 165 0.93 -6.81 -3.51
CA ALA A 165 -0.01 -7.64 -2.75
C ALA A 165 -1.46 -7.52 -3.26
N ASP A 166 -1.64 -7.20 -4.55
CA ASP A 166 -2.93 -6.97 -5.21
C ASP A 166 -3.78 -5.88 -4.53
N GLY A 167 -3.11 -4.89 -3.94
CA GLY A 167 -3.69 -3.72 -3.31
C GLY A 167 -3.21 -2.42 -3.93
N TRP A 168 -3.39 -1.34 -3.19
CA TRP A 168 -2.99 0.00 -3.61
C TRP A 168 -2.04 0.64 -2.61
N ARG A 169 -1.02 1.31 -3.14
CA ARG A 169 -0.16 2.24 -2.41
C ARG A 169 -0.61 3.66 -2.71
N VAL A 170 -0.88 4.42 -1.65
CA VAL A 170 -1.31 5.83 -1.71
C VAL A 170 -0.30 6.68 -0.97
N PHE A 171 0.31 7.65 -1.64
CA PHE A 171 1.38 8.46 -1.07
C PHE A 171 1.46 9.85 -1.69
N ALA A 172 2.08 10.78 -0.99
CA ALA A 172 2.44 12.09 -1.55
C ALA A 172 3.82 11.99 -2.24
N PRO A 173 4.01 12.65 -3.38
CA PRO A 173 5.31 12.68 -4.04
C PRO A 173 6.31 13.50 -3.21
N GLY A 174 7.59 13.17 -3.29
CA GLY A 174 8.68 13.88 -2.59
C GLY A 174 9.17 13.21 -1.30
N GLY A 175 8.76 11.96 -1.05
CA GLY A 175 9.23 11.12 0.06
C GLY A 175 8.84 11.61 1.46
N GLY A 176 8.03 12.67 1.56
CA GLY A 176 7.63 13.30 2.81
C GLY A 176 6.21 12.93 3.25
N SER A 177 6.03 12.81 4.56
CA SER A 177 4.73 12.70 5.25
C SER A 177 3.91 14.00 5.21
N ASP A 178 4.16 14.88 4.24
CA ASP A 178 3.68 16.27 4.25
C ASP A 178 2.21 16.38 3.83
N ALA A 179 1.66 15.37 3.15
CA ALA A 179 0.22 15.33 2.92
C ALA A 179 -0.51 14.86 4.18
N ASP A 180 -1.54 15.61 4.54
CA ASP A 180 -2.48 15.23 5.58
C ASP A 180 -3.01 13.79 5.32
N PRO A 181 -2.94 12.87 6.30
CA PRO A 181 -3.51 11.53 6.17
C PRO A 181 -4.98 11.52 5.74
N GLN A 182 -5.77 12.53 6.10
CA GLN A 182 -7.15 12.66 5.65
C GLN A 182 -7.24 12.87 4.14
N VAL A 183 -6.30 13.64 3.57
CA VAL A 183 -6.22 13.89 2.14
C VAL A 183 -5.80 12.62 1.38
N LEU A 184 -4.83 11.87 1.90
CA LEU A 184 -4.45 10.57 1.32
C LEU A 184 -5.64 9.61 1.32
N ALA A 185 -6.39 9.56 2.42
CA ALA A 185 -7.56 8.70 2.55
C ALA A 185 -8.69 9.05 1.55
N LEU A 186 -8.75 10.27 0.99
CA LEU A 186 -9.73 10.63 -0.04
C LEU A 186 -9.49 9.90 -1.37
N PHE A 187 -8.24 9.59 -1.71
CA PHE A 187 -7.87 8.94 -2.97
C PHE A 187 -7.53 7.46 -2.83
N ASP A 188 -7.73 6.92 -1.64
CA ASP A 188 -7.55 5.51 -1.38
C ASP A 188 -8.73 4.72 -1.96
N PRO A 189 -8.51 3.89 -2.99
CA PRO A 189 -9.62 3.21 -3.64
C PRO A 189 -10.19 2.08 -2.79
N GLU A 190 -9.49 1.62 -1.75
CA GLU A 190 -9.91 0.49 -0.93
C GLU A 190 -10.47 0.93 0.42
N ASP A 191 -11.70 0.54 0.71
CA ASP A 191 -12.28 0.69 2.03
C ASP A 191 -11.61 -0.22 3.09
N ARG A 192 -12.01 -0.01 4.35
CA ARG A 192 -11.44 -0.77 5.46
C ARG A 192 -11.74 -2.27 5.34
N ALA A 193 -12.92 -2.65 4.85
CA ALA A 193 -13.32 -4.04 4.69
C ALA A 193 -12.52 -4.72 3.56
N GLU A 194 -12.29 -4.04 2.45
CA GLU A 194 -11.46 -4.49 1.33
C GLU A 194 -10.01 -4.70 1.75
N LYS A 195 -9.44 -3.77 2.53
CA LYS A 195 -8.10 -3.93 3.10
C LYS A 195 -8.00 -5.13 4.05
N ILE A 196 -9.01 -5.34 4.90
CA ILE A 196 -9.07 -6.53 5.75
C ILE A 196 -9.15 -7.80 4.89
N ALA A 197 -9.99 -7.80 3.85
CA ALA A 197 -10.10 -8.92 2.91
C ALA A 197 -8.77 -9.20 2.20
N ARG A 198 -7.99 -8.15 1.85
CA ARG A 198 -6.64 -8.29 1.29
C ARG A 198 -5.69 -8.97 2.27
N VAL A 199 -5.66 -8.54 3.53
CA VAL A 199 -4.85 -9.19 4.58
C VAL A 199 -5.24 -10.66 4.74
N ARG A 200 -6.55 -10.97 4.70
CA ARG A 200 -7.05 -12.35 4.79
C ARG A 200 -6.58 -13.23 3.63
N ARG A 201 -6.73 -12.76 2.38
CA ARG A 201 -6.19 -13.47 1.20
C ARG A 201 -4.70 -13.72 1.34
N ARG A 202 -3.95 -12.74 1.87
CA ARG A 202 -2.52 -12.90 2.09
C ARG A 202 -2.20 -13.96 3.17
N ILE A 203 -2.96 -14.00 4.26
CA ILE A 203 -2.84 -15.05 5.29
C ILE A 203 -3.09 -16.44 4.67
N GLU A 204 -4.10 -16.57 3.81
CA GLU A 204 -4.42 -17.83 3.12
C GLU A 204 -3.27 -18.28 2.19
N GLN A 205 -2.70 -17.36 1.42
CA GLN A 205 -1.52 -17.62 0.58
C GLN A 205 -0.31 -18.09 1.39
N MET A 206 -0.16 -17.60 2.64
CA MET A 206 0.91 -17.96 3.56
C MET A 206 0.56 -19.19 4.43
N GLY A 207 -0.39 -20.04 4.02
CA GLY A 207 -0.87 -21.17 4.80
C GLY A 207 0.21 -22.18 5.27
N ALA A 208 1.31 -22.30 4.54
CA ALA A 208 2.45 -23.13 4.94
C ALA A 208 3.20 -22.55 6.15
N GLU A 209 3.33 -21.22 6.24
CA GLU A 209 3.98 -20.52 7.34
C GLU A 209 3.17 -20.64 8.63
N LEU A 210 1.84 -20.59 8.53
CA LEU A 210 0.93 -20.81 9.66
C LEU A 210 1.16 -22.16 10.36
N SER A 211 1.56 -23.18 9.60
CA SER A 211 1.78 -24.54 10.12
C SER A 211 3.20 -24.74 10.69
N THR A 212 4.17 -23.93 10.26
CA THR A 212 5.59 -24.11 10.60
C THR A 212 6.07 -23.19 11.72
N GLY A 213 5.56 -21.97 11.80
CA GLY A 213 6.01 -20.97 12.77
C GLY A 213 5.01 -19.84 13.05
N GLY A 214 3.86 -19.83 12.38
CA GLY A 214 2.94 -18.70 12.45
C GLY A 214 3.40 -17.52 11.61
N ILE A 215 2.54 -16.51 11.52
CA ILE A 215 2.76 -15.28 10.79
C ILE A 215 2.67 -14.12 11.78
N SER A 216 3.66 -13.24 11.72
CA SER A 216 3.66 -12.04 12.56
C SER A 216 2.92 -10.89 11.91
N ALA A 217 2.24 -10.08 12.73
CA ALA A 217 1.53 -8.91 12.24
C ALA A 217 2.49 -7.89 11.60
N SER A 218 3.74 -7.77 12.09
CA SER A 218 4.70 -6.83 11.50
C SER A 218 5.19 -7.28 10.13
N VAL A 219 5.34 -8.59 9.90
CA VAL A 219 5.70 -9.16 8.60
C VAL A 219 4.60 -8.85 7.58
N LEU A 220 3.33 -9.09 7.93
CA LEU A 220 2.21 -8.74 7.04
C LEU A 220 2.05 -7.24 6.85
N GLN A 221 2.30 -6.45 7.89
CA GLN A 221 2.28 -4.99 7.78
C GLN A 221 3.28 -4.51 6.73
N ARG A 222 4.53 -5.04 6.78
CA ARG A 222 5.58 -4.72 5.80
C ARG A 222 5.20 -5.21 4.40
N SER A 223 4.70 -6.43 4.26
CA SER A 223 4.39 -6.99 2.95
C SER A 223 3.16 -6.38 2.29
N THR A 224 2.17 -5.94 3.07
CA THR A 224 0.92 -5.35 2.55
C THR A 224 0.93 -3.82 2.51
N GLY A 225 1.89 -3.18 3.17
CA GLY A 225 1.92 -1.72 3.33
C GLY A 225 0.77 -1.14 4.16
N LEU A 226 -0.03 -1.98 4.83
CA LEU A 226 -1.23 -1.54 5.55
C LEU A 226 -0.92 -1.06 6.98
N PRO A 227 -1.78 -0.23 7.59
CA PRO A 227 -1.62 0.14 9.00
C PRO A 227 -1.77 -1.05 9.95
N ALA A 228 -0.98 -1.07 11.03
CA ALA A 228 -1.01 -2.14 12.04
C ALA A 228 -2.41 -2.42 12.62
N ALA A 229 -3.24 -1.38 12.77
CA ALA A 229 -4.62 -1.52 13.25
C ALA A 229 -5.49 -2.39 12.31
N VAL A 230 -5.32 -2.26 11.00
CA VAL A 230 -6.06 -3.04 9.99
C VAL A 230 -5.60 -4.48 9.99
N VAL A 231 -4.28 -4.71 10.06
CA VAL A 231 -3.70 -6.07 10.12
C VAL A 231 -4.14 -6.79 11.39
N LYS A 232 -4.11 -6.10 12.54
CA LYS A 232 -4.60 -6.64 13.82
C LYS A 232 -6.07 -7.05 13.74
N GLU A 233 -6.93 -6.20 13.20
CA GLU A 233 -8.35 -6.52 13.05
C GLU A 233 -8.58 -7.71 12.13
N ALA A 234 -7.84 -7.80 11.02
CA ALA A 234 -7.89 -8.95 10.12
C ALA A 234 -7.47 -10.23 10.84
N PHE A 235 -6.41 -10.19 11.66
CA PHE A 235 -5.96 -11.29 12.51
C PHE A 235 -7.05 -11.77 13.46
N GLU A 236 -7.69 -10.84 14.16
CA GLU A 236 -8.78 -11.13 15.11
C GLU A 236 -9.98 -11.77 14.40
N ARG A 237 -10.40 -11.24 13.25
CA ARG A 237 -11.49 -11.82 12.45
C ARG A 237 -11.15 -13.20 11.91
N THR A 238 -9.96 -13.38 11.34
CA THR A 238 -9.51 -14.67 10.80
C THR A 238 -9.44 -15.75 11.89
N ALA A 239 -8.95 -15.42 13.08
CA ALA A 239 -8.90 -16.35 14.20
C ALA A 239 -10.29 -16.64 14.82
N ALA A 240 -11.22 -15.69 14.74
CA ALA A 240 -12.60 -15.90 15.18
C ALA A 240 -13.37 -16.83 14.22
N GLU A 241 -13.14 -16.71 12.91
CA GLU A 241 -13.83 -17.50 11.88
C GLU A 241 -13.23 -18.89 11.68
N ASN A 242 -11.94 -19.10 12.00
CA ASN A 242 -11.27 -20.39 11.86
C ASN A 242 -10.84 -20.96 13.22
N PRO A 243 -11.45 -22.05 13.71
CA PRO A 243 -11.18 -22.61 15.04
C PRO A 243 -9.78 -23.21 15.19
N GLU A 244 -9.08 -23.47 14.09
CA GLU A 244 -7.69 -23.94 14.09
C GLU A 244 -6.68 -22.79 14.22
N LEU A 245 -7.09 -21.55 13.98
CA LEU A 245 -6.19 -20.40 14.03
C LEU A 245 -6.23 -19.74 15.40
N ARG A 246 -5.06 -19.40 15.91
CA ARG A 246 -4.86 -18.84 17.24
C ARG A 246 -4.04 -17.58 17.18
N LEU A 247 -4.39 -16.64 18.05
CA LEU A 247 -3.63 -15.43 18.31
C LEU A 247 -2.90 -15.53 19.64
N THR A 248 -1.62 -15.21 19.62
CA THR A 248 -0.82 -14.96 20.82
C THR A 248 -0.07 -13.64 20.68
N LYS A 249 0.27 -13.02 21.82
CA LYS A 249 1.07 -11.80 21.87
C LYS A 249 2.40 -12.14 22.51
N GLN A 250 3.49 -11.96 21.78
CA GLN A 250 4.83 -12.29 22.24
C GLN A 250 5.77 -11.12 21.96
N ASP A 251 6.51 -10.69 22.99
CA ASP A 251 7.43 -9.55 22.92
C ASP A 251 6.80 -8.28 22.33
N GLY A 252 5.51 -8.05 22.61
CA GLY A 252 4.75 -6.92 22.06
C GLY A 252 4.18 -7.15 20.65
N GLU A 253 4.57 -8.21 19.96
CA GLU A 253 4.15 -8.54 18.60
C GLU A 253 2.97 -9.52 18.59
N LEU A 254 2.02 -9.32 17.68
CA LEU A 254 0.87 -10.20 17.51
C LEU A 254 1.21 -11.30 16.49
N LEU A 255 1.01 -12.55 16.88
CA LEU A 255 1.29 -13.74 16.07
C LEU A 255 0.01 -14.51 15.80
N LEU A 256 -0.20 -14.91 14.54
CA LEU A 256 -1.26 -15.81 14.09
C LEU A 256 -0.64 -17.17 13.73
N TYR A 257 -1.11 -18.26 14.31
CA TYR A 257 -0.57 -19.61 14.05
C TYR A 257 -1.66 -20.67 14.03
N ARG A 258 -1.38 -21.81 13.40
CA ARG A 258 -2.29 -22.97 13.39
C ARG A 258 -2.05 -23.85 14.63
N GLY A 259 -3.13 -24.14 15.36
CA GLY A 259 -3.17 -25.01 16.53
C GLY A 259 -4.26 -26.07 16.42
N ALA A 260 -4.37 -26.92 17.44
CA ALA A 260 -5.46 -27.88 17.53
C ALA A 260 -6.81 -27.19 17.79
N PRO A 261 -7.90 -27.65 17.16
CA PRO A 261 -9.23 -27.16 17.46
C PRO A 261 -9.51 -27.40 18.94
N GLN A 262 -9.96 -26.36 19.64
CA GLN A 262 -10.46 -26.50 21.02
C GLN A 262 -11.87 -25.93 21.06
N PRO A 263 -12.81 -26.63 21.73
CA PRO A 263 -14.10 -26.03 22.05
C PRO A 263 -13.85 -24.77 22.88
N HIS A 264 -14.57 -23.69 22.57
CA HIS A 264 -14.46 -22.39 23.24
C HIS A 264 -14.55 -22.57 24.76
N ARG A 265 -13.40 -22.61 25.44
CA ARG A 265 -13.31 -22.57 26.90
C ARG A 265 -12.89 -21.17 27.31
N GLU A 266 -13.70 -20.54 28.15
CA GLU A 266 -13.40 -19.24 28.75
C GLU A 266 -12.05 -19.29 29.46
N ARG A 267 -11.13 -18.42 29.03
CA ARG A 267 -9.78 -18.30 29.60
C ARG A 267 -9.88 -17.58 30.95
N LYS A 268 -10.07 -18.33 32.03
CA LYS A 268 -9.86 -17.84 33.40
C LYS A 268 -8.35 -17.64 33.63
N GLY A 269 -7.93 -16.45 34.06
CA GLY A 269 -6.52 -16.05 34.15
C GLY A 269 -5.70 -16.91 35.13
N MET A 270 -5.03 -17.95 34.62
CA MET A 270 -4.05 -18.74 35.38
C MET A 270 -2.62 -18.37 34.97
N ASN A 271 -1.70 -18.45 35.92
CA ASN A 271 -0.26 -18.24 35.72
C ASN A 271 0.33 -19.31 34.77
N VAL A 272 1.31 -18.93 33.95
CA VAL A 272 1.95 -19.78 32.92
C VAL A 272 2.56 -21.05 33.52
N VAL A 273 3.15 -20.95 34.71
CA VAL A 273 3.78 -22.10 35.39
C VAL A 273 2.73 -23.12 35.84
N ASP A 274 1.61 -22.65 36.39
CA ASP A 274 0.51 -23.52 36.81
C ASP A 274 -0.19 -24.15 35.62
N ARG A 275 -0.30 -23.42 34.51
CA ARG A 275 -0.82 -23.94 33.24
C ARG A 275 0.04 -25.09 32.72
N ILE A 276 1.36 -24.97 32.75
CA ILE A 276 2.27 -26.05 32.33
C ILE A 276 2.11 -27.25 33.26
N LYS A 277 2.14 -27.06 34.58
CA LYS A 277 1.98 -28.16 35.54
C LYS A 277 0.65 -28.89 35.35
N GLN A 278 -0.43 -28.15 35.14
CA GLN A 278 -1.77 -28.71 34.94
C GLN A 278 -1.92 -29.44 33.60
N LEU A 279 -1.24 -28.97 32.54
CA LEU A 279 -1.23 -29.62 31.23
C LEU A 279 -0.46 -30.93 31.23
N PHE A 280 0.60 -31.05 32.01
CA PHE A 280 1.38 -32.28 32.10
C PHE A 280 0.91 -33.25 33.20
N SER A 281 0.11 -32.77 34.17
CA SER A 281 -0.46 -33.63 35.21
C SER A 281 -1.81 -34.25 34.86
N ARG A 282 -2.54 -33.72 33.86
CA ARG A 282 -3.82 -34.28 33.40
C ARG A 282 -3.65 -35.12 32.15
N GLU A 283 -3.91 -36.41 32.31
CA GLU A 283 -4.14 -37.36 31.22
C GLU A 283 -5.43 -36.93 30.48
N GLY A 284 -5.36 -36.76 29.15
CA GLY A 284 -6.51 -36.42 28.30
C GLY A 284 -6.61 -34.99 27.71
N ASP A 285 -5.65 -34.09 27.95
CA ASP A 285 -5.65 -32.74 27.34
C ASP A 285 -4.63 -32.59 26.19
N GLU A 286 -4.70 -33.49 25.22
CA GLU A 286 -3.77 -33.50 24.06
C GLU A 286 -3.88 -32.25 23.21
N ALA A 287 -5.09 -31.73 22.98
CA ALA A 287 -5.30 -30.51 22.21
C ALA A 287 -4.61 -29.30 22.85
N ALA A 288 -4.65 -29.17 24.18
CA ALA A 288 -3.95 -28.08 24.85
C ALA A 288 -2.43 -28.26 24.87
N LYS A 289 -1.92 -29.50 24.92
CA LYS A 289 -0.49 -29.78 24.73
C LYS A 289 -0.04 -29.40 23.32
N ILE A 290 -0.79 -29.80 22.28
CA ILE A 290 -0.51 -29.43 20.88
C ILE A 290 -0.49 -27.92 20.72
N ASN A 291 -1.46 -27.21 21.31
CA ASN A 291 -1.52 -25.75 21.24
C ASN A 291 -0.34 -25.07 21.94
N LEU A 292 0.08 -25.56 23.12
CA LEU A 292 1.26 -25.04 23.82
C LEU A 292 2.54 -25.27 23.01
N LEU A 293 2.68 -26.44 22.40
CA LEU A 293 3.84 -26.77 21.56
C LEU A 293 3.84 -25.94 20.26
N ALA A 294 2.69 -25.75 19.63
CA ALA A 294 2.53 -24.90 18.45
C ALA A 294 2.87 -23.43 18.77
N GLU A 295 2.41 -22.92 19.92
CA GLU A 295 2.77 -21.60 20.42
C GLU A 295 4.28 -21.45 20.62
N ARG A 296 4.93 -22.41 21.29
CA ARG A 296 6.39 -22.40 21.50
C ARG A 296 7.17 -22.53 20.19
N ARG A 297 6.69 -23.33 19.24
CA ARG A 297 7.30 -23.46 17.93
C ARG A 297 7.24 -22.14 17.18
N ALA A 298 6.09 -21.47 17.21
CA ALA A 298 5.92 -20.15 16.61
C ALA A 298 6.85 -19.11 17.24
N ALA A 299 6.93 -19.10 18.57
CA ALA A 299 7.83 -18.26 19.34
C ALA A 299 9.30 -18.42 18.94
N LEU A 300 9.75 -19.67 18.79
CA LEU A 300 11.12 -19.99 18.42
C LEU A 300 11.42 -19.63 16.96
N ALA A 301 10.46 -19.87 16.05
CA ALA A 301 10.59 -19.51 14.65
C ALA A 301 10.77 -17.99 14.49
N GLN A 302 9.91 -17.20 15.13
CA GLN A 302 10.02 -15.74 15.11
C GLN A 302 11.35 -15.25 15.71
N ARG A 303 11.80 -15.83 16.82
CA ARG A 303 13.10 -15.47 17.42
C ARG A 303 14.26 -15.78 16.48
N ARG A 304 14.22 -16.92 15.80
CA ARG A 304 15.21 -17.31 14.80
C ARG A 304 15.22 -16.33 13.64
N ASP A 305 14.06 -15.94 13.13
CA ASP A 305 13.96 -15.03 11.99
C ASP A 305 14.47 -13.62 12.35
N ARG A 306 14.19 -13.14 13.57
CA ARG A 306 14.80 -11.90 14.12
C ARG A 306 16.33 -12.00 14.18
N LEU A 307 16.88 -13.12 14.67
CA LEU A 307 18.33 -13.31 14.71
C LEU A 307 18.95 -13.29 13.31
N TYR A 308 18.28 -13.86 12.30
CA TYR A 308 18.75 -13.78 10.91
C TYR A 308 18.69 -12.36 10.36
N GLU A 309 17.64 -11.58 10.65
CA GLU A 309 17.59 -10.17 10.27
C GLU A 309 18.73 -9.37 10.92
N ASP A 310 19.02 -9.61 12.20
CA ASP A 310 20.10 -8.94 12.92
C ASP A 310 21.47 -9.30 12.35
N ILE A 311 21.70 -10.58 12.02
CA ILE A 311 22.92 -11.03 11.34
C ILE A 311 23.07 -10.33 9.99
N ALA A 312 22.03 -10.29 9.15
CA ALA A 312 22.09 -9.63 7.84
C ALA A 312 22.37 -8.13 7.95
N ARG A 313 21.84 -7.44 8.98
CA ARG A 313 22.15 -6.03 9.24
C ARG A 313 23.60 -5.83 9.66
N LEU A 314 24.13 -6.71 10.52
CA LEU A 314 25.53 -6.67 10.95
C LEU A 314 26.48 -6.94 9.77
N GLU A 315 26.18 -7.92 8.91
CA GLU A 315 26.95 -8.21 7.71
C GLU A 315 26.96 -7.02 6.74
N LYS A 316 25.81 -6.37 6.50
CA LYS A 316 25.73 -5.18 5.67
C LYS A 316 26.57 -4.03 6.24
N LYS A 317 26.45 -3.77 7.54
CA LYS A 317 27.23 -2.75 8.24
C LYS A 317 28.74 -3.04 8.18
N GLU A 318 29.13 -4.30 8.32
CA GLU A 318 30.51 -4.73 8.18
C GLU A 318 31.04 -4.50 6.76
N ALA A 319 30.24 -4.81 5.74
CA ALA A 319 30.58 -4.55 4.34
C ALA A 319 30.75 -3.05 4.04
N GLU A 320 29.86 -2.20 4.57
CA GLU A 320 29.95 -0.73 4.47
C GLU A 320 31.23 -0.21 5.16
N LEU A 321 31.50 -0.62 6.41
CA LEU A 321 32.72 -0.23 7.14
C LEU A 321 34.00 -0.71 6.43
N ARG A 322 33.99 -1.90 5.83
CA ARG A 322 35.11 -2.38 5.01
C ARG A 322 35.29 -1.53 3.75
N ALA A 323 34.22 -1.13 3.08
CA ALA A 323 34.28 -0.27 1.90
C ALA A 323 34.80 1.13 2.25
N GLU A 324 34.33 1.72 3.34
CA GLU A 324 34.83 2.99 3.89
C GLU A 324 36.30 2.89 4.27
N GLY A 325 36.71 1.79 4.93
CA GLY A 325 38.10 1.52 5.27
C GLY A 325 39.01 1.46 4.04
N LYS A 326 38.58 0.80 2.96
CA LYS A 326 39.30 0.77 1.68
C LYS A 326 39.39 2.16 1.04
N ALA A 327 38.30 2.93 1.03
CA ALA A 327 38.27 4.28 0.49
C ALA A 327 39.18 5.23 1.29
N ALA A 328 39.16 5.14 2.62
CA ALA A 328 40.03 5.92 3.50
C ALA A 328 41.51 5.55 3.32
N HIS A 329 41.82 4.27 3.07
CA HIS A 329 43.16 3.81 2.72
C HIS A 329 43.66 4.43 1.41
N ALA A 330 42.81 4.47 0.38
CA ALA A 330 43.14 5.08 -0.91
C ALA A 330 43.37 6.60 -0.81
N ALA A 331 42.68 7.27 0.12
CA ALA A 331 42.77 8.72 0.32
C ALA A 331 43.92 9.18 1.25
N GLY A 332 44.76 8.28 1.78
CA GLY A 332 45.92 8.64 2.62
C GLY A 332 45.56 9.23 4.00
N ALA A 333 44.32 9.10 4.47
CA ALA A 333 43.85 9.72 5.71
C ALA A 333 44.11 8.84 6.95
N GLU A 334 45.33 8.89 7.52
CA GLU A 334 45.72 8.11 8.72
C GLU A 334 44.77 8.27 9.92
N VAL A 335 44.24 9.48 10.14
CA VAL A 335 43.35 9.78 11.29
C VAL A 335 42.00 9.06 11.16
N LYS A 336 41.45 8.94 9.93
CA LYS A 336 40.22 8.17 9.68
C LYS A 336 40.44 6.67 9.89
N LYS A 337 41.66 6.18 9.64
CA LYS A 337 42.06 4.79 9.81
C LYS A 337 41.97 4.33 11.28
N ARG A 338 42.46 5.15 12.22
CA ARG A 338 42.38 4.84 13.67
C ARG A 338 40.93 4.83 14.18
N ARG A 339 40.09 5.75 13.69
CA ARG A 339 38.69 5.85 14.11
C ARG A 339 37.85 4.66 13.63
N LEU A 340 38.04 4.22 12.39
CA LEU A 340 37.33 3.05 11.83
C LEU A 340 37.75 1.74 12.51
N ALA A 341 39.05 1.57 12.82
CA ALA A 341 39.53 0.40 13.55
C ALA A 341 38.90 0.29 14.95
N ALA A 342 38.72 1.40 15.66
CA ALA A 342 38.04 1.42 16.96
C ALA A 342 36.55 1.05 16.86
N GLN A 343 35.88 1.38 15.75
CA GLN A 343 34.47 1.03 15.51
C GLN A 343 34.22 -0.43 15.10
N LEU A 344 35.26 -1.17 14.65
CA LEU A 344 35.15 -2.59 14.30
C LEU A 344 35.35 -3.53 15.51
N VAL A 345 35.94 -3.03 16.60
CA VAL A 345 36.19 -3.82 17.83
C VAL A 345 35.03 -3.69 18.83
N GLN A 346 34.16 -2.69 18.65
CA GLN A 346 32.92 -2.50 19.41
C GLN A 346 31.73 -3.09 18.66
#